data_AF-A0ABD1SF33-F1
#
_entry.id   AF-A0ABD1SF33-F1
#
_cell.length_a   1.000
_cell.length_b   1.000
_cell.length_c   1.000
_cell.angle_alpha   90.00
_cell.angle_beta   90.00
_cell.angle_gamma   90.00
#
_symmetry.space_group_name_H-M   'P 1'
#
loop_
_entity.id
_entity.type
_entity.pdbx_description
1 polymer ?
#
loop_
_entity_poly.entity_id
_entity_poly.type
_entity_poly.pdbx_seq_one_letter_code
_entity_poly.pdbx_strand_id
1 'polypeptide(L)'
;MLAIFLASTPLLEESWKLCHHANTALVQNFVVNQVGEVTYVAFSTVQKVGGVNSCSRDSVALEIAAEGFFIAFNRHNEGEELVMFHAGLLQLFLALYNTHITI
;
A
#
# COMPACT_ATOMS: atom_id res chain seq x y z
N MET A 1 25.02 -10.98 -0.65
CA MET A 1 25.06 -10.72 0.81
C MET A 1 23.78 -10.09 1.33
N LEU A 2 23.19 -9.06 0.70
CA LEU A 2 21.94 -8.44 1.18
C LEU A 2 20.75 -9.42 1.29
N ALA A 3 20.50 -10.24 0.27
CA ALA A 3 19.37 -11.20 0.29
C ALA A 3 19.49 -12.21 1.45
N ILE A 4 20.70 -12.73 1.69
CA ILE A 4 20.98 -13.64 2.80
C ILE A 4 20.79 -12.93 4.14
N PHE A 5 21.26 -11.69 4.26
CA PHE A 5 21.05 -10.88 5.44
C PHE A 5 19.56 -10.66 5.72
N LEU A 6 18.77 -10.23 4.73
CA LEU A 6 17.32 -10.07 4.87
C LEU A 6 16.63 -11.38 5.29
N ALA A 7 17.01 -12.50 4.68
CA ALA A 7 16.49 -13.83 5.04
C ALA A 7 16.89 -14.29 6.45
N SER A 8 17.99 -13.79 7.00
CA SER A 8 18.40 -14.06 8.38
C SER A 8 17.66 -13.22 9.43
N THR A 9 16.90 -12.21 9.00
CA THR A 9 16.05 -11.40 9.89
C THR A 9 14.62 -11.92 9.91
N PRO A 10 13.85 -11.65 10.98
CA PRO A 10 12.43 -12.01 11.03
C PRO A 10 11.56 -11.18 10.07
N LEU A 11 12.12 -10.19 9.38
CA LEU A 11 11.37 -9.24 8.55
C LEU A 11 10.45 -9.95 7.54
N LEU A 12 10.99 -10.90 6.77
CA LEU A 12 10.22 -11.60 5.74
C LEU A 12 9.16 -12.52 6.34
N GLU A 13 9.51 -13.24 7.40
CA GLU A 13 8.61 -14.19 8.06
C GLU A 13 7.43 -13.48 8.73
N GLU A 14 7.70 -12.45 9.52
CA GLU A 14 6.67 -11.67 10.22
C GLU A 14 5.80 -10.88 9.26
N SER A 15 6.39 -10.31 8.20
CA SER A 15 5.63 -9.62 7.14
C SER A 15 4.69 -10.60 6.43
N TRP A 16 5.17 -11.79 6.07
CA TRP A 16 4.36 -12.79 5.37
C TRP A 16 3.21 -13.31 6.23
N LYS A 17 3.47 -13.61 7.51
CA LYS A 17 2.43 -14.01 8.48
C LYS A 17 1.33 -12.95 8.59
N LEU A 18 1.71 -11.69 8.73
CA LEU A 18 0.74 -10.60 8.86
C LEU A 18 -0.06 -10.39 7.56
N CYS A 19 0.58 -10.48 6.39
CA CYS A 19 -0.11 -10.45 5.10
C CYS A 19 -1.12 -11.58 4.95
N HIS A 20 -0.75 -12.80 5.35
CA HIS A 20 -1.68 -13.93 5.34
C HIS A 20 -2.89 -13.65 6.25
N HIS A 21 -2.63 -13.17 7.47
CA HIS A 21 -3.68 -12.82 8.42
C HIS A 21 -4.61 -11.71 7.88
N ALA A 22 -4.06 -10.64 7.31
CA ALA A 22 -4.85 -9.54 6.70
C ALA A 22 -5.74 -10.04 5.54
N ASN A 23 -5.30 -11.03 4.76
CA ASN A 23 -6.11 -11.63 3.70
C ASN A 23 -7.25 -12.53 4.22
N THR A 24 -7.13 -13.05 5.45
CA THR A 24 -8.18 -13.85 6.11
C THR A 24 -9.12 -13.03 6.99
N ALA A 25 -8.70 -11.85 7.41
CA ALA A 25 -9.56 -10.92 8.15
C ALA A 25 -10.74 -10.53 7.24
N LEU A 26 -11.97 -10.62 7.75
CA LEU A 26 -13.19 -10.41 6.96
C LEU A 26 -13.68 -8.96 6.97
N VAL A 27 -13.18 -8.11 7.87
CA VAL A 27 -13.82 -6.82 8.20
C VAL A 27 -12.85 -5.62 8.19
N GLN A 28 -11.53 -5.85 8.29
CA GLN A 28 -10.55 -4.77 8.40
C GLN A 28 -9.68 -4.69 7.15
N ASN A 29 -9.62 -3.49 6.56
CA ASN A 29 -8.85 -3.22 5.34
C ASN A 29 -7.33 -3.39 5.55
N PHE A 30 -6.86 -3.25 6.80
CA PHE A 30 -5.49 -3.52 7.19
C PHE A 30 -5.44 -4.13 8.59
N VAL A 31 -4.32 -4.78 8.91
CA VAL A 31 -4.01 -5.29 10.24
C VAL A 31 -2.68 -4.72 10.70
N VAL A 32 -2.60 -4.37 11.98
CA VAL A 32 -1.38 -3.90 12.64
C VAL A 32 -0.92 -4.96 13.62
N ASN A 33 0.38 -5.26 13.62
CA ASN A 33 1.00 -6.10 14.64
C ASN A 33 2.32 -5.48 15.09
N GLN A 34 2.53 -5.38 16.40
CA GLN A 34 3.77 -4.88 16.99
C GLN A 34 4.61 -6.04 17.50
N VAL A 35 5.84 -6.14 17.01
CA VAL A 35 6.82 -7.15 17.46
C VAL A 35 8.05 -6.41 17.98
N GLY A 36 8.13 -6.31 19.31
CA GLY A 36 9.14 -5.48 19.98
C GLY A 36 8.99 -4.01 19.58
N GLU A 37 10.06 -3.43 19.04
CA GLU A 37 10.12 -2.02 18.60
C GLU A 37 9.64 -1.82 17.14
N VAL A 38 9.23 -2.89 16.45
CA VAL A 38 8.82 -2.81 15.03
C VAL A 38 7.32 -2.99 14.89
N THR A 39 6.67 -2.00 14.29
CA THR A 39 5.25 -2.06 13.92
C THR A 39 5.11 -2.50 12.47
N TYR A 40 4.46 -3.63 12.26
CA TYR A 40 4.11 -4.16 10.95
C TYR A 40 2.66 -3.75 10.64
N VAL A 41 2.45 -3.25 9.42
CA VAL A 41 1.12 -2.90 8.91
C VAL A 41 0.92 -3.64 7.60
N ALA A 42 -0.08 -4.52 7.54
CA ALA A 42 -0.40 -5.28 6.34
C ALA A 42 -1.78 -4.88 5.81
N PHE A 43 -1.86 -4.60 4.52
CA PHE A 43 -3.09 -4.25 3.83
C PHE A 43 -3.65 -5.48 3.11
N SER A 44 -4.94 -5.74 3.27
CA SER A 44 -5.61 -6.85 2.59
C SER A 44 -5.89 -6.46 1.14
N THR A 45 -5.50 -7.33 0.20
CA THR A 45 -5.84 -7.13 -1.23
C THR A 45 -7.13 -7.85 -1.62
N VAL A 46 -7.67 -8.68 -0.73
CA VAL A 46 -8.86 -9.51 -0.96
C VAL A 46 -10.14 -8.76 -0.62
N GLN A 47 -10.08 -7.81 0.31
CA GLN A 47 -11.21 -6.97 0.65
C GLN A 47 -11.39 -5.86 -0.39
N LYS A 48 -12.56 -5.83 -1.02
CA LYS A 48 -13.01 -4.71 -1.86
C LYS A 48 -13.34 -3.53 -0.96
N VAL A 49 -12.40 -2.60 -0.80
CA VAL A 49 -12.75 -1.28 -0.26
C VAL A 49 -13.66 -0.58 -1.27
N GLY A 50 -14.92 -0.34 -0.91
CA GLY A 50 -15.87 0.41 -1.74
C GLY A 50 -16.29 -0.26 -3.07
N GLY A 51 -16.17 -1.58 -3.20
CA GLY A 51 -16.59 -2.30 -4.42
C GLY A 51 -15.63 -2.19 -5.62
N VAL A 52 -14.53 -1.44 -5.48
CA VAL A 52 -13.51 -1.26 -6.51
C VAL A 52 -12.68 -2.54 -6.66
N ASN A 53 -12.62 -3.08 -7.87
CA ASN A 53 -11.66 -4.13 -8.22
C ASN A 53 -10.28 -3.49 -8.33
N SER A 54 -9.36 -3.82 -7.41
CA SER A 54 -7.94 -3.47 -7.51
C SER A 54 -7.24 -4.04 -8.75
N CYS A 55 -7.91 -4.90 -9.52
CA CYS A 55 -7.43 -5.48 -10.78
C CYS A 55 -7.65 -4.60 -12.02
N SER A 56 -8.15 -3.36 -11.92
CA SER A 56 -8.21 -2.50 -13.11
C SER A 56 -6.80 -2.14 -13.56
N ARG A 57 -6.41 -2.57 -14.77
CA ARG A 57 -5.07 -2.36 -15.34
C ARG A 57 -4.79 -0.90 -15.73
N ASP A 58 -5.74 -0.02 -15.47
CA ASP A 58 -5.67 1.40 -15.78
C ASP A 58 -4.57 2.07 -14.96
N SER A 59 -3.81 2.94 -15.62
CA SER A 59 -2.78 3.75 -14.99
C SER A 59 -3.19 5.22 -15.08
N VAL A 60 -2.97 5.99 -14.01
CA VAL A 60 -3.32 7.41 -13.95
C VAL A 60 -2.06 8.23 -13.65
N ALA A 61 -1.92 9.37 -14.31
CA ALA A 61 -0.83 10.31 -14.06
C ALA A 61 -0.98 10.97 -12.68
N LEU A 62 0.15 11.14 -12.01
CA LEU A 62 0.23 11.64 -10.64
C LEU A 62 -0.43 13.00 -10.40
N GLU A 63 -0.24 13.93 -11.34
CA GLU A 63 -0.71 15.31 -11.21
C GLU A 63 -2.23 15.43 -11.15
N ILE A 64 -2.93 14.45 -11.72
CA ILE A 64 -4.39 14.45 -11.85
C ILE A 64 -5.05 13.72 -10.67
N ALA A 65 -4.34 12.78 -10.04
CA ALA A 65 -5.00 11.68 -9.33
C ALA A 65 -4.98 11.78 -7.79
N ALA A 66 -4.14 12.64 -7.21
CA ALA A 66 -3.87 12.57 -5.77
C ALA A 66 -3.60 13.93 -5.11
N GLU A 67 -4.27 15.02 -5.53
CA GLU A 67 -4.33 16.34 -4.86
C GLU A 67 -3.16 16.69 -3.91
N GLY A 68 -1.91 16.59 -4.36
CA GLY A 68 -0.74 16.94 -3.56
C GLY A 68 -0.15 15.87 -2.61
N PHE A 69 -0.69 14.66 -2.51
CA PHE A 69 -0.15 13.58 -1.66
C PHE A 69 1.28 13.15 -2.04
N PHE A 70 1.61 13.24 -3.32
CA PHE A 70 2.84 12.67 -3.88
C PHE A 70 3.72 13.71 -4.57
N ILE A 71 3.68 14.98 -4.16
CA ILE A 71 4.45 16.08 -4.76
C ILE A 71 5.96 15.76 -4.84
N ALA A 72 6.49 14.96 -3.90
CA ALA A 72 7.89 14.52 -3.93
C ALA A 72 8.27 13.71 -5.19
N PHE A 73 7.30 13.05 -5.81
CA PHE A 73 7.47 12.32 -7.07
C PHE A 73 7.27 13.21 -8.30
N ASN A 74 6.78 14.45 -8.13
CA ASN A 74 6.60 15.42 -9.22
C ASN A 74 7.82 16.33 -9.39
N ARG A 75 9.03 15.83 -9.12
CA ARG A 75 10.30 16.55 -9.34
C ARG A 75 10.69 16.45 -10.81
N HIS A 76 9.82 16.92 -11.69
CA HIS A 76 10.09 16.94 -13.12
C HIS A 76 11.02 18.11 -13.46
N ASN A 77 12.17 17.79 -14.06
CA ASN A 77 12.80 18.71 -15.00
C ASN A 77 11.92 18.78 -16.26
N GLU A 78 11.88 19.94 -16.93
CA GLU A 78 11.13 20.10 -18.19
C GLU A 78 11.54 19.01 -19.20
N GLY A 79 10.65 18.05 -19.47
CA GLY A 79 10.85 16.99 -20.47
C GLY A 79 10.77 15.53 -19.99
N GLU A 80 10.60 15.27 -18.69
CA GLU A 80 10.49 13.89 -18.17
C GLU A 80 9.04 13.33 -18.22
N GLU A 81 8.91 12.01 -18.36
CA GLU A 81 7.62 11.31 -18.42
C GLU A 81 6.93 11.31 -17.04
N LEU A 82 5.63 11.63 -16.99
CA LEU A 82 4.87 11.70 -15.73
C LEU A 82 4.87 10.35 -15.01
N VAL A 83 4.98 10.40 -13.68
CA VAL A 83 4.87 9.18 -12.86
C VAL A 83 3.45 8.64 -12.95
N MET A 84 3.34 7.39 -13.42
CA MET A 84 2.08 6.69 -13.57
C MET A 84 1.82 5.77 -12.38
N PHE A 85 0.60 5.84 -11.83
CA PHE A 85 0.14 4.99 -10.72
C PHE A 85 -0.92 4.01 -11.20
N HIS A 86 -0.92 2.81 -10.64
CA HIS A 86 -2.00 1.84 -10.86
C HIS A 86 -3.30 2.38 -10.24
N ALA A 87 -4.32 2.62 -11.07
CA ALA A 87 -5.56 3.29 -10.66
C ALA A 87 -6.23 2.60 -9.48
N GLY A 88 -6.33 1.27 -9.53
CA GLY A 88 -6.94 0.47 -8.46
C GLY A 88 -6.20 0.55 -7.12
N LEU A 89 -4.87 0.67 -7.14
CA LEU A 89 -4.08 0.78 -5.90
C LEU A 89 -4.17 2.20 -5.32
N LEU A 90 -4.19 3.21 -6.19
CA LEU A 90 -4.38 4.59 -5.75
C LEU A 90 -5.76 4.80 -5.14
N GLN A 91 -6.82 4.25 -5.75
CA GLN A 91 -8.16 4.29 -5.18
C GLN A 91 -8.24 3.57 -3.83
N LEU A 92 -7.58 2.41 -3.69
CA LEU A 92 -7.49 1.70 -2.42
C LEU A 92 -6.79 2.56 -1.34
N PHE A 93 -5.67 3.19 -1.69
CA PHE A 93 -4.94 4.10 -0.80
C PHE A 93 -5.81 5.29 -0.35
N LEU A 94 -6.48 5.96 -1.28
CA LEU A 94 -7.34 7.10 -0.98
C LEU A 94 -8.53 6.68 -0.12
N ALA A 95 -9.12 5.52 -0.38
CA ALA A 95 -10.23 5.02 0.42
C ALA A 95 -9.77 4.69 1.86
N LEU A 96 -8.61 4.07 2.02
CA LEU A 96 -7.99 3.84 3.34
C LEU A 96 -7.71 5.14 4.09
N TYR A 97 -7.08 6.11 3.43
CA TYR A 97 -6.72 7.40 4.02
C TYR A 97 -7.94 8.20 4.48
N ASN A 98 -9.00 8.21 3.66
CA ASN A 98 -10.23 8.94 3.96
C ASN A 98 -11.15 8.22 4.95
N THR A 99 -10.90 6.94 5.24
CA THR A 99 -11.63 6.25 6.29
C THR A 99 -11.09 6.77 7.64
N HIS A 100 -11.93 7.47 8.41
CA HIS A 100 -11.60 7.84 9.79
C HIS A 100 -11.38 6.56 10.61
N ILE A 101 -10.11 6.19 10.81
CA ILE A 101 -9.74 5.03 11.62
C ILE A 101 -9.01 5.57 12.84
N THR A 102 -9.67 5.46 13.99
CA THR A 102 -9.04 5.69 15.29
C THR A 102 -8.02 4.58 15.51
N ILE A 103 -6.74 4.94 15.51
CA ILE A 103 -5.60 4.05 15.83
C ILE A 103 -5.48 3.93 17.35
#